data_AF-A0A0D0CYC0-F1
#
_entry.id   AF-A0A0D0CYC0-F1
#
_cell.length_a   1.000
_cell.length_b   1.000
_cell.length_c   1.000
_cell.angle_alpha   90.00
_cell.angle_beta   90.00
_cell.angle_gamma   90.00
#
_symmetry.space_group_name_H-M   'P 1'
#
loop_
_entity.id
_entity.type
_entity.pdbx_description
1 polymer ?
#
loop_
_entity_poly.entity_id
_entity_poly.type
_entity_poly.pdbx_seq_one_letter_code
_entity_poly.pdbx_strand_id
1 'polypeptide(L)'
;MQFFLMLLASITSLSVHTLVGVHADCATCPEVVANEWHSSTCHSLSGVTFCYYESDEVQCSYTSDGTRLDGAEFKCPTKVPGHSSINCDLC
;
A
#
# COMPACT_ATOMS: atom_id res chain seq x y z
N MET A 1 -42.93 19.81 14.80
CA MET A 1 -42.36 18.44 14.74
C MET A 1 -41.75 18.08 13.38
N GLN A 2 -42.06 18.76 12.27
CA GLN A 2 -41.68 18.33 10.91
C GLN A 2 -40.21 18.65 10.52
N PHE A 3 -39.65 19.75 11.03
CA PHE A 3 -38.25 20.14 10.73
C PHE A 3 -37.20 19.17 11.27
N PHE A 4 -37.46 18.52 12.41
CA PHE A 4 -36.54 17.55 13.01
C PHE A 4 -36.39 16.28 12.17
N LEU A 5 -37.49 15.81 11.58
CA LEU A 5 -37.51 14.60 10.75
C LEU A 5 -36.75 14.80 9.43
N MET A 6 -36.87 15.98 8.82
CA MET A 6 -36.09 16.33 7.63
C MET A 6 -34.58 16.37 7.93
N LEU A 7 -34.20 16.93 9.08
CA LEU A 7 -32.79 17.06 9.46
C LEU A 7 -32.15 15.68 9.73
N LEU A 8 -32.88 14.75 10.34
CA LEU A 8 -32.46 13.35 10.52
C LEU A 8 -32.31 12.60 9.20
N ALA A 9 -33.21 12.82 8.23
CA ALA A 9 -33.09 12.22 6.89
C ALA A 9 -31.86 12.74 6.13
N SER A 10 -31.51 14.02 6.29
CA SER A 10 -30.32 14.62 5.68
C SER A 10 -29.02 14.06 6.27
N ILE A 11 -28.95 13.88 7.59
CA ILE A 11 -27.75 13.35 8.28
C ILE A 11 -27.52 11.89 7.92
N THR A 12 -28.59 11.09 7.86
CA THR A 12 -28.51 9.67 7.44
C THR A 12 -28.14 9.52 5.97
N SER A 13 -28.57 10.43 5.09
CA SER A 13 -28.10 10.44 3.69
C SER A 13 -26.62 10.82 3.54
N LEU A 14 -26.06 11.65 4.44
CA LEU A 14 -24.67 12.10 4.36
C LEU A 14 -23.68 11.04 4.89
N SER A 15 -24.11 10.20 5.84
CA SER A 15 -23.26 9.17 6.45
C SER A 15 -23.00 7.95 5.55
N VAL A 16 -23.74 7.81 4.45
CA VAL A 16 -23.47 6.77 3.43
C VAL A 16 -22.29 7.15 2.52
N HIS A 17 -21.92 8.43 2.46
CA HIS A 17 -20.88 8.92 1.54
C HIS A 17 -19.47 8.93 2.14
N THR A 18 -19.31 8.61 3.43
CA THR A 18 -18.00 8.58 4.11
C THR A 18 -17.33 7.21 4.09
N LEU A 19 -17.94 6.22 3.43
CA LEU A 19 -17.42 4.86 3.28
C LEU A 19 -16.83 4.63 1.89
N VAL A 20 -16.12 5.62 1.35
CA VAL A 20 -15.15 5.36 0.28
C VAL A 20 -13.93 4.81 0.98
N GLY A 21 -13.91 3.50 1.21
CA GLY A 21 -12.72 2.81 1.70
C GLY A 21 -11.57 3.14 0.75
N VAL A 22 -10.56 3.85 1.25
CA VAL A 22 -9.34 4.15 0.51
C VAL A 22 -8.56 2.86 0.36
N HIS A 23 -8.98 2.01 -0.59
CA HIS A 23 -8.19 0.88 -1.01
C HIS A 23 -6.88 1.41 -1.59
N ALA A 24 -5.78 1.10 -0.94
CA ALA A 24 -4.44 1.36 -1.44
C ALA A 24 -3.92 0.09 -2.11
N ASP A 25 -3.37 0.23 -3.31
CA ASP A 25 -2.61 -0.84 -3.94
C ASP A 25 -1.17 -0.80 -3.41
N CYS A 26 -0.75 -1.91 -2.82
CA CYS A 26 0.58 -2.06 -2.24
C CYS A 26 1.31 -3.20 -2.96
N ALA A 27 2.59 -3.01 -3.30
CA ALA A 27 3.39 -4.10 -3.84
C ALA A 27 3.68 -5.15 -2.76
N THR A 28 3.76 -6.42 -3.16
CA THR A 28 4.19 -7.50 -2.28
C THR A 28 5.69 -7.74 -2.43
N CYS A 29 6.42 -7.67 -1.32
CA CYS A 29 7.85 -7.99 -1.30
C CYS A 29 8.08 -9.48 -1.59
N PRO A 30 9.00 -9.83 -2.50
CA PRO A 30 9.43 -11.21 -2.68
C PRO A 30 10.01 -11.78 -1.38
N GLU A 31 9.73 -13.05 -1.08
CA GLU A 31 10.25 -13.71 0.14
C GLU A 31 11.78 -13.83 0.13
N VAL A 32 12.36 -14.04 -1.06
CA VAL A 32 13.80 -14.20 -1.24
C VAL A 32 14.28 -13.42 -2.45
N VAL A 33 15.31 -12.60 -2.26
CA VAL A 33 16.04 -11.92 -3.33
C VAL A 33 17.52 -12.08 -3.06
N ALA A 34 18.33 -12.34 -4.09
CA ALA A 34 19.79 -12.42 -3.95
C ALA A 34 20.30 -13.46 -2.92
N ASN A 35 19.51 -14.50 -2.63
CA ASN A 35 19.73 -15.48 -1.54
C ASN A 35 19.58 -14.93 -0.12
N GLU A 36 18.91 -13.79 0.04
CA GLU A 36 18.58 -13.20 1.33
C GLU A 36 17.09 -13.24 1.58
N TRP A 37 16.72 -13.49 2.83
CA TRP A 37 15.32 -13.51 3.25
C TRP A 37 14.80 -12.11 3.46
N HIS A 38 13.54 -11.92 3.09
CA HIS A 38 12.81 -10.71 3.38
C HIS A 38 12.74 -10.48 4.90
N SER A 39 13.22 -9.32 5.33
CA SER A 39 13.28 -8.91 6.74
C SER A 39 12.14 -7.96 7.09
N SER A 40 11.92 -6.91 6.28
CA SER A 40 10.87 -5.93 6.54
C SER A 40 10.37 -5.21 5.30
N THR A 41 9.11 -4.77 5.36
CA THR A 41 8.44 -3.98 4.34
C THR A 41 8.09 -2.61 4.90
N CYS A 42 8.17 -1.57 4.06
CA CYS A 42 7.81 -0.21 4.42
C CYS A 42 7.14 0.49 3.25
N HIS A 43 6.04 1.22 3.47
CA HIS A 43 5.35 1.95 2.41
C HIS A 43 5.47 3.46 2.59
N SER A 44 5.71 4.19 1.50
CA SER A 44 5.69 5.64 1.47
C SER A 44 4.28 6.18 1.23
N LEU A 45 4.01 7.39 1.72
CA LEU A 45 2.82 8.18 1.36
C LEU A 45 2.67 8.40 -0.15
N SER A 46 3.76 8.30 -0.91
CA SER A 46 3.75 8.37 -2.38
C SER A 46 3.37 7.04 -3.06
N GLY A 47 3.03 6.00 -2.30
CA GLY A 47 2.66 4.68 -2.82
C GLY A 47 3.85 3.81 -3.22
N VAL A 48 5.06 4.17 -2.78
CA VAL A 48 6.26 3.34 -3.01
C VAL A 48 6.39 2.30 -1.92
N THR A 49 6.68 1.07 -2.30
CA THR A 49 6.96 -0.04 -1.38
C THR A 49 8.46 -0.28 -1.34
N PHE A 50 9.04 -0.27 -0.15
CA PHE A 50 10.43 -0.62 0.13
C PHE A 50 10.48 -1.99 0.81
N CYS A 51 11.35 -2.85 0.31
CA CYS A 51 11.60 -4.19 0.84
C CYS A 51 13.06 -4.26 1.28
N TYR A 52 13.29 -4.63 2.53
CA TYR A 52 14.59 -4.81 3.14
C TYR A 52 14.83 -6.30 3.40
N TYR A 53 16.06 -6.76 3.13
CA TYR A 53 16.47 -8.15 3.28
C TYR A 53 17.56 -8.25 4.35
N GLU A 54 17.83 -9.46 4.85
CA GLU A 54 18.64 -9.70 6.06
C GLU A 54 19.98 -8.98 6.13
N SER A 55 20.69 -8.74 5.02
CA SER A 55 22.00 -8.07 5.07
C SER A 55 21.92 -6.54 5.08
N ASP A 56 20.73 -5.95 4.88
CA ASP A 56 20.52 -4.54 4.54
C ASP A 56 21.26 -4.06 3.27
N GLU A 57 22.11 -4.88 2.65
CA GLU A 57 22.79 -4.56 1.38
C GLU A 57 21.82 -4.67 0.20
N VAL A 58 20.83 -5.55 0.31
CA VAL A 58 19.79 -5.74 -0.70
C VAL A 58 18.56 -4.94 -0.29
N GLN A 59 18.23 -3.94 -1.11
CA GLN A 59 17.00 -3.17 -0.98
C GLN A 59 16.27 -3.15 -2.33
N CYS A 60 14.99 -3.50 -2.30
CA CYS A 60 14.11 -3.38 -3.47
C CYS A 60 13.08 -2.27 -3.25
N SER A 61 12.79 -1.51 -4.31
CA SER A 61 11.75 -0.49 -4.29
C SER A 61 10.80 -0.67 -5.48
N TYR A 62 9.51 -0.59 -5.20
CA TYR A 62 8.43 -0.86 -6.15
C TYR A 62 7.38 0.24 -6.11
N THR A 63 6.77 0.53 -7.24
CA THR A 63 5.54 1.33 -7.32
C THR A 63 4.36 0.58 -6.69
N SER A 64 3.23 1.25 -6.50
CA SER A 64 1.99 0.66 -5.98
C SER A 64 1.49 -0.52 -6.83
N ASP A 65 1.72 -0.46 -8.15
CA ASP A 65 1.38 -1.54 -9.07
C ASP A 65 2.42 -2.69 -9.07
N GLY A 66 3.47 -2.60 -8.26
CA GLY A 66 4.51 -3.62 -8.15
C GLY A 66 5.61 -3.54 -9.21
N THR A 67 5.70 -2.47 -9.98
CA THR A 67 6.81 -2.27 -10.94
C THR A 67 8.05 -1.81 -10.20
N ARG A 68 9.21 -2.42 -10.48
CA ARG A 68 10.47 -2.02 -9.87
C ARG A 68 10.84 -0.60 -10.28
N LEU A 69 11.19 0.24 -9.31
CA LEU A 69 11.66 1.60 -9.56
C LEU A 69 13.07 1.61 -10.17
N ASP A 70 13.34 2.61 -11.00
CA ASP A 70 14.67 2.83 -11.56
C ASP A 70 15.70 3.12 -10.44
N GLY A 71 16.85 2.46 -10.51
CA GLY A 71 17.90 2.57 -9.49
C GLY A 71 17.78 1.57 -8.32
N ALA A 72 16.70 0.79 -8.25
CA ALA A 72 16.65 -0.38 -7.37
C ALA A 72 17.69 -1.43 -7.79
N GLU A 73 18.14 -2.25 -6.84
CA GLU A 73 19.14 -3.29 -7.10
C GLU A 73 18.74 -4.17 -8.30
N PHE A 74 19.70 -4.45 -9.20
CA PHE A 74 19.47 -5.29 -10.38
C PHE A 74 18.96 -6.69 -10.03
N LYS A 75 19.26 -7.18 -8.82
CA LYS A 75 18.85 -8.48 -8.30
C LYS A 75 17.35 -8.56 -7.96
N CYS A 76 16.68 -7.43 -7.80
CA CYS A 76 15.24 -7.38 -7.55
C CYS A 76 14.44 -7.78 -8.81
N PRO A 77 13.33 -8.52 -8.67
CA PRO A 77 12.40 -8.75 -9.78
C PRO A 77 11.94 -7.45 -10.44
N THR A 78 11.71 -7.46 -11.76
CA THR A 78 11.21 -6.27 -12.47
C THR A 78 9.75 -5.96 -12.16
N LYS A 79 8.98 -6.98 -11.78
CA LYS A 79 7.55 -6.89 -11.46
C LYS A 79 7.22 -7.86 -10.35
N VAL A 80 6.46 -7.39 -9.37
CA VAL A 80 5.92 -8.20 -8.27
C VAL A 80 4.39 -8.07 -8.23
N PRO A 81 3.68 -9.01 -7.59
CA PRO A 81 2.25 -8.86 -7.36
C PRO A 81 1.95 -7.60 -6.55
N GLY A 82 0.86 -6.92 -6.89
CA GLY A 82 0.23 -5.95 -6.01
C GLY A 82 -0.91 -6.61 -5.23
N HIS A 83 -1.25 -6.07 -4.07
CA HIS A 83 -2.47 -6.42 -3.34
C HIS A 83 -3.21 -5.14 -2.93
N SER A 84 -4.53 -5.21 -3.00
CA SER A 84 -5.41 -4.13 -2.54
C SER A 84 -5.63 -4.31 -1.04
N SER A 85 -5.12 -3.39 -0.25
CA SER A 85 -5.31 -3.34 1.21
C SER A 85 -6.08 -2.09 1.61
N ILE A 86 -6.78 -2.16 2.75
CA ILE A 86 -7.42 -0.98 3.37
C ILE A 86 -6.35 0.05 3.77
N ASN A 87 -5.12 -0.41 4.02
CA ASN A 87 -3.97 0.45 4.29
C ASN A 87 -2.66 -0.28 3.95
N CYS A 88 -1.66 0.44 3.45
CA CYS A 88 -0.29 -0.06 3.41
C CYS A 88 0.43 0.45 4.68
N ASP A 89 1.18 -0.41 5.37
CA ASP A 89 1.90 0.00 6.58
C ASP A 89 2.98 1.04 6.24
N LEU A 90 2.81 2.25 6.77
CA LEU A 90 3.70 3.36 6.48
C LEU A 90 5.03 3.25 7.23
N CYS A 91 6.07 3.77 6.60
CA CYS A 91 7.24 4.32 7.28
C CYS A 91 6.84 5.57 8.09
#